data_AF-A0A1Y4CR57-F1
#
_entry.id   AF-A0A1Y4CR57-F1
#
_cell.length_a   1.000
_cell.length_b   1.000
_cell.length_c   1.000
_cell.angle_alpha   90.00
_cell.angle_beta   90.00
_cell.angle_gamma   90.00
#
_symmetry.space_group_name_H-M   'P 1'
#
loop_
_entity.id
_entity.type
_entity.pdbx_description
1 polymer ?
#
loop_
_entity_poly.entity_id
_entity_poly.type
_entity_poly.pdbx_seq_one_letter_code
_entity_poly.pdbx_strand_id
1 'polypeptide(L)'
;MAMTIKGLQYFPLDVNFFENDKIAVVINNYGLEAAAVVLKLFAQIYKNGFYMKWNEKTYKVFTASFRSRFNSRQINQIIQTLTSEFVFEPIMFEKY
;
A
#
# COMPACT_ATOMS: atom_id res chain seq x y z
N MET A 1 -27.45 15.70 -5.07
CA MET A 1 -26.04 15.70 -5.54
C MET A 1 -25.52 14.28 -5.36
N ALA A 2 -25.40 13.50 -6.44
CA ALA A 2 -24.85 12.15 -6.34
C ALA A 2 -23.37 12.28 -5.97
N MET A 3 -22.95 11.74 -4.82
CA MET A 3 -21.54 11.64 -4.49
C MET A 3 -20.88 10.75 -5.55
N THR A 4 -20.07 11.34 -6.42
CA THR A 4 -19.26 10.60 -7.38
C THR A 4 -18.11 9.96 -6.61
N ILE A 5 -18.36 8.76 -6.08
CA ILE A 5 -17.33 7.97 -5.40
C ILE A 5 -16.37 7.48 -6.49
N LYS A 6 -15.14 8.03 -6.52
CA LYS A 6 -14.11 7.64 -7.51
C LYS A 6 -13.56 6.22 -7.32
N GLY A 7 -13.80 5.59 -6.17
CA GLY A 7 -13.28 4.27 -5.82
C GLY A 7 -14.25 3.48 -4.95
N LEU A 8 -13.72 2.54 -4.18
CA LEU A 8 -14.53 1.66 -3.34
C LEU A 8 -14.63 2.17 -1.90
N GLN A 9 -15.79 1.96 -1.26
CA GLN A 9 -15.97 2.19 0.18
C GLN A 9 -15.46 1.03 1.03
N TYR A 10 -15.39 -0.17 0.45
CA TYR A 10 -14.86 -1.40 1.02
C TYR A 10 -14.06 -2.12 -0.07
N PHE A 11 -13.01 -2.85 0.30
CA PHE A 11 -12.25 -3.65 -0.66
C PHE A 11 -12.17 -5.11 -0.17
N PRO A 12 -12.23 -6.10 -1.07
CA PRO A 12 -12.02 -7.48 -0.70
C PRO A 12 -10.55 -7.70 -0.33
N LEU A 13 -10.31 -8.43 0.76
CA LEU A 13 -8.98 -8.89 1.16
C LEU A 13 -8.99 -10.42 1.14
N ASP A 14 -7.92 -11.02 0.61
CA ASP A 14 -7.75 -12.48 0.66
C ASP A 14 -7.66 -12.94 2.11
N VAL A 15 -8.37 -14.01 2.45
CA VAL A 15 -8.32 -14.62 3.80
C VAL A 15 -6.94 -15.19 4.10
N ASN A 16 -6.16 -15.53 3.08
CA ASN A 16 -4.79 -16.03 3.18
C ASN A 16 -3.74 -14.90 3.13
N PHE A 17 -4.13 -13.65 3.38
CA PHE A 17 -3.22 -12.50 3.25
C PHE A 17 -1.98 -12.62 4.12
N PHE A 18 -2.11 -13.18 5.34
CA PHE A 18 -0.98 -13.31 6.26
C PHE A 18 -0.12 -14.53 5.97
N GLU A 19 -0.69 -15.54 5.31
CA GLU A 19 -0.05 -16.77 4.84
C GLU A 19 0.66 -16.58 3.49
N ASN A 20 0.41 -15.46 2.81
CA ASN A 20 1.07 -15.14 1.54
C ASN A 20 2.57 -14.91 1.76
N ASP A 21 3.41 -15.71 1.08
CA ASP A 21 4.88 -15.65 1.20
C ASP A 21 5.45 -14.23 1.01
N LYS A 22 4.87 -13.43 0.09
CA LYS A 22 5.31 -12.06 -0.17
C LYS A 22 5.06 -11.14 1.02
N ILE A 23 3.92 -11.33 1.69
CA ILE A 23 3.59 -10.60 2.93
C ILE A 23 4.43 -11.11 4.08
N ALA A 24 4.69 -12.42 4.14
CA ALA A 24 5.59 -13.02 5.14
C ALA A 24 7.00 -12.44 5.06
N VAL A 25 7.55 -12.19 3.86
CA VAL A 25 8.84 -11.48 3.67
C VAL A 25 8.81 -10.07 4.26
N VAL A 26 7.74 -9.31 4.01
CA VAL A 26 7.58 -7.96 4.57
C VAL A 26 7.50 -7.99 6.10
N ILE A 27 6.74 -8.93 6.66
CA ILE A 27 6.62 -9.12 8.10
C ILE A 27 7.96 -9.55 8.72
N ASN A 28 8.73 -10.40 8.04
CA ASN A 28 10.04 -10.84 8.50
C ASN A 28 11.02 -9.66 8.60
N ASN A 29 11.06 -8.81 7.56
CA ASN A 29 11.99 -7.69 7.48
C ASN A 29 11.64 -6.51 8.39
N TYR A 30 10.34 -6.26 8.59
CA TYR A 30 9.87 -5.01 9.23
C TYR A 30 8.93 -5.24 10.42
N GLY A 31 8.58 -6.48 10.75
CA GLY A 31 7.63 -6.86 11.80
C GLY A 31 6.16 -6.74 11.39
N LEU A 32 5.27 -7.26 12.23
CA LEU A 32 3.83 -7.38 11.94
C LEU A 32 3.14 -6.02 11.65
N GLU A 33 3.61 -4.92 12.24
CA GLU A 33 3.08 -3.57 11.96
C GLU A 33 3.25 -3.19 10.48
N ALA A 34 4.22 -3.75 9.76
CA ALA A 34 4.37 -3.53 8.33
C ALA A 34 3.20 -4.11 7.52
N ALA A 35 2.57 -5.20 7.98
CA ALA A 35 1.35 -5.70 7.35
C ALA A 35 0.21 -4.68 7.42
N ALA A 36 0.09 -3.93 8.53
CA ALA A 36 -0.88 -2.84 8.65
C ALA A 36 -0.59 -1.69 7.67
N VAL A 37 0.69 -1.40 7.40
CA VAL A 37 1.10 -0.45 6.35
C VAL A 37 0.60 -0.92 4.98
N VAL A 38 0.78 -2.20 4.64
CA VAL A 38 0.32 -2.78 3.37
C VAL A 38 -1.20 -2.69 3.24
N LEU A 39 -1.94 -3.09 4.28
CA LEU A 39 -3.40 -3.02 4.29
C LEU A 39 -3.91 -1.58 4.11
N LYS A 40 -3.25 -0.61 4.75
CA LYS A 40 -3.61 0.81 4.57
C LYS A 40 -3.30 1.30 3.16
N LEU A 41 -2.21 0.83 2.55
CA LEU A 41 -1.88 1.14 1.17
C LEU A 41 -2.97 0.62 0.21
N PHE A 42 -3.40 -0.63 0.37
CA PHE A 42 -4.53 -1.18 -0.40
C PHE A 42 -5.80 -0.35 -0.22
N ALA A 43 -6.16 0.00 1.01
CA ALA A 43 -7.31 0.86 1.27
C ALA A 43 -7.25 2.20 0.52
N GLN A 44 -6.06 2.83 0.46
CA GLN A 44 -5.88 4.08 -0.30
C GLN A 44 -5.95 3.87 -1.81
N ILE A 45 -5.38 2.80 -2.34
CA ILE A 45 -5.43 2.49 -3.77
C ILE A 45 -6.88 2.26 -4.21
N TYR A 46 -7.63 1.40 -3.50
CA TYR A 46 -9.02 1.10 -3.84
C TYR A 46 -9.94 2.31 -3.65
N LYS A 47 -9.69 3.15 -2.64
CA LYS A 47 -10.44 4.40 -2.44
C LYS A 47 -10.25 5.40 -3.59
N ASN A 48 -9.11 5.37 -4.27
CA ASN A 48 -8.75 6.31 -5.34
C ASN A 48 -8.96 5.76 -6.77
N GLY A 49 -9.56 4.57 -6.92
CA GLY A 49 -9.87 4.00 -8.23
C GLY A 49 -8.77 3.12 -8.79
N PHE A 50 -8.20 2.23 -7.96
CA PHE A 50 -7.25 1.17 -8.31
C PHE A 50 -5.83 1.64 -8.68
N TYR A 51 -5.57 2.94 -8.61
CA TYR A 51 -4.24 3.49 -8.84
C TYR A 51 -3.95 4.62 -7.86
N MET A 52 -2.68 4.72 -7.44
CA MET A 52 -2.18 5.82 -6.65
C MET A 52 -0.77 6.18 -7.13
N LYS A 53 -0.59 7.43 -7.56
CA LYS A 53 0.75 7.95 -7.88
C LYS A 53 1.65 7.87 -6.64
N TRP A 54 2.81 7.24 -6.77
CA TRP A 54 3.77 7.11 -5.68
C TRP A 54 5.02 7.97 -5.94
N ASN A 55 5.06 9.15 -5.34
CA ASN A 55 6.17 10.11 -5.35
C ASN A 55 6.50 10.62 -3.93
N GLU A 56 7.48 11.52 -3.84
CA GLU A 56 7.96 12.08 -2.57
C GLU A 56 6.87 12.71 -1.71
N LYS A 57 5.99 13.48 -2.33
CA LYS A 57 4.90 14.14 -1.63
C LYS A 57 3.90 13.10 -1.11
N THR A 58 3.51 12.13 -1.94
CA THR A 58 2.49 11.15 -1.58
C THR A 58 2.94 10.20 -0.47
N TYR A 59 4.18 9.73 -0.46
CA TYR A 59 4.62 8.84 0.63
C TYR A 59 4.75 9.60 1.96
N LYS A 60 5.15 10.88 1.94
CA LYS A 60 5.18 11.72 3.15
C LYS A 60 3.77 11.96 3.70
N VAL A 61 2.80 12.27 2.84
CA VAL A 61 1.39 12.42 3.24
C VAL A 61 0.82 11.10 3.76
N PHE A 62 1.13 9.98 3.10
CA PHE A 62 0.72 8.66 3.56
C PHE A 62 1.28 8.36 4.96
N THR A 63 2.58 8.60 5.16
CA THR A 63 3.26 8.46 6.45
C THR A 63 2.60 9.32 7.51
N ALA A 64 2.35 10.60 7.22
CA ALA A 64 1.69 11.50 8.17
C ALA A 64 0.25 11.08 8.50
N SER A 65 -0.45 10.47 7.55
CA SER A 65 -1.81 9.97 7.75
C SER A 65 -1.85 8.71 8.63
N PHE A 66 -0.72 7.99 8.77
CA PHE A 66 -0.60 6.74 9.50
C PHE A 66 0.42 6.89 10.62
N ARG A 67 -0.06 7.11 11.85
CA ARG A 67 0.82 7.07 13.02
C ARG A 67 1.32 5.63 13.18
N SER A 68 2.50 5.38 12.65
CA SER A 68 3.24 4.12 12.78
C SER A 68 4.62 4.41 13.33
N ARG A 69 5.30 3.36 13.81
CA ARG A 69 6.71 3.47 14.19
C ARG A 69 7.64 3.76 13.01
N PHE A 70 7.16 3.54 11.78
CA PHE A 70 7.96 3.70 10.58
C PHE A 70 8.03 5.15 10.14
N ASN A 71 9.24 5.63 9.88
CA ASN A 71 9.44 6.91 9.22
C ASN A 71 9.18 6.80 7.71
N SER A 72 9.14 7.95 7.03
CA SER A 72 8.83 8.01 5.60
C SER A 72 9.79 7.20 4.72
N ARG A 73 11.05 7.05 5.14
CA ARG A 73 12.05 6.24 4.44
C ARG A 73 11.75 4.75 4.58
N GLN A 74 11.43 4.28 5.79
CA GLN A 74 11.07 2.89 6.05
C GLN A 74 9.78 2.49 5.33
N ILE A 75 8.78 3.38 5.26
CA ILE A 75 7.56 3.13 4.48
C ILE A 75 7.89 3.00 2.99
N ASN A 76 8.76 3.87 2.47
CA ASN A 76 9.18 3.75 1.08
C ASN A 76 9.95 2.44 0.81
N GLN A 77 10.75 1.97 1.77
CA GLN A 77 11.43 0.67 1.67
C GLN A 77 10.45 -0.51 1.67
N ILE A 78 9.46 -0.52 2.57
CA ILE A 78 8.39 -1.53 2.58
C ILE A 78 7.72 -1.64 1.21
N ILE A 79 7.43 -0.49 0.59
CA ILE A 79 6.77 -0.45 -0.72
C ILE A 79 7.70 -0.90 -1.85
N GLN A 80 8.99 -0.56 -1.78
CA GLN A 80 9.99 -1.11 -2.69
C GLN A 80 10.09 -2.64 -2.59
N THR A 81 10.03 -3.20 -1.37
CA THR A 81 9.95 -4.65 -1.16
C THR A 81 8.69 -5.25 -1.79
N LEU A 82 7.53 -4.61 -1.62
CA LEU A 82 6.28 -5.09 -2.25
C LEU A 82 6.34 -5.06 -3.79
N THR A 83 6.98 -4.04 -4.36
CA THR A 83 7.19 -3.95 -5.82
C THR A 83 8.17 -5.01 -6.31
N SER A 84 9.25 -5.30 -5.57
CA SER A 84 10.18 -6.37 -5.93
C SER A 84 9.58 -7.77 -5.82
N GLU A 85 8.67 -7.98 -4.88
CA GLU A 85 7.92 -9.24 -4.71
C GLU A 85 6.76 -9.40 -5.72
N PHE A 86 6.65 -8.52 -6.72
CA PHE A 86 5.54 -8.50 -7.70
C PHE A 86 4.15 -8.45 -7.03
N VAL A 87 3.99 -7.75 -5.91
CA VAL A 87 2.65 -7.40 -5.36
C VAL A 87 2.03 -6.27 -6.18
N PHE A 88 2.86 -5.43 -6.80
CA PHE A 88 2.46 -4.38 -7.72
C PHE A 88 3.17 -4.58 -9.06
N GLU A 89 2.44 -4.53 -10.18
CA GLU A 89 3.08 -4.53 -11.49
C GLU A 89 3.90 -3.24 -11.69
N PRO A 90 5.17 -3.32 -12.10
CA PRO A 90 6.01 -2.15 -12.39
C PRO A 90 5.44 -1.25 -13.51
N ILE A 91 4.58 -1.78 -14.40
CA ILE A 91 4.25 -1.19 -15.72
C ILE A 91 3.00 -0.27 -15.70
N MET A 92 2.38 -0.02 -14.55
CA MET A 92 1.32 1.02 -14.48
C MET A 92 1.85 2.45 -14.26
N PHE A 93 3.18 2.65 -14.18
CA PHE A 93 3.79 3.95 -13.90
C PHE A 93 3.93 4.87 -15.12
N GLU A 94 3.79 4.36 -16.36
CA GLU A 94 4.09 5.13 -17.59
C GLU A 94 2.91 5.37 -18.54
N LYS A 95 1.66 5.05 -18.18
CA LYS A 95 0.51 5.25 -19.10
C LYS A 95 -0.61 6.17 -18.63
N TYR A 96 -0.46 6.85 -17.48
CA TYR A 96 -1.41 7.89 -17.03
C TYR A 96 -0.72 9.03 -16.27
#